data_AF-A0A7C2UZ73-F1
#
_entry.id   AF-A0A7C2UZ73-F1
#
_cell.length_a   1.000
_cell.length_b   1.000
_cell.length_c   1.000
_cell.angle_alpha   90.00
_cell.angle_beta   90.00
_cell.angle_gamma   90.00
#
_symmetry.space_group_name_H-M   'P 1'
#
loop_
_entity.id
_entity.type
_entity.pdbx_description
1 polymer ?
#
loop_
_entity_poly.entity_id
_entity_poly.type
_entity_poly.pdbx_seq_one_letter_code
_entity_poly.pdbx_strand_id
1 'polypeptide(L)'
;MSVPSYVKQGALRLLQDPKMVELRSCEQRVAVSVLVVSRESGIPLSTEEVIYVLKINKAFLLRALWKWKKVGGSFKELSDMDWIPQINQRFGLPPTCERRAREISSMLRQVGYLDPKRRALASCYLSGLEHGVSPKVSALQKADRLWLFRFAGFGRRSKRSKVQQRALT
;
A
#
# COMPACT_ATOMS: atom_id res chain seq x y z
N MET A 1 -3.21 13.16 10.20
CA MET A 1 -2.45 12.75 9.00
C MET A 1 -1.20 13.61 8.92
N SER A 2 -0.01 13.01 8.96
CA SER A 2 1.23 13.74 8.69
C SER A 2 1.47 13.77 7.18
N VAL A 3 0.62 14.48 6.43
CA VAL A 3 0.88 14.73 5.02
C VAL A 3 1.77 15.97 4.92
N PRO A 4 2.86 15.95 4.12
CA PRO A 4 3.71 17.11 3.91
C PRO A 4 2.93 18.35 3.44
N SER A 5 3.44 19.54 3.79
CA SER A 5 2.83 20.83 3.44
C SER A 5 2.63 21.02 1.94
N TYR A 6 3.59 20.56 1.11
CA TYR A 6 3.49 20.66 -0.35
C TYR A 6 2.30 19.88 -0.92
N VAL A 7 1.95 18.73 -0.33
CA VAL A 7 0.75 17.98 -0.74
C VAL A 7 -0.51 18.71 -0.30
N LYS A 8 -0.52 19.33 0.88
CA LYS A 8 -1.67 20.13 1.33
C LYS A 8 -1.90 21.31 0.38
N GLN A 9 -0.85 22.02 0.00
CA GLN A 9 -0.91 23.13 -0.95
C GLN A 9 -1.36 22.65 -2.34
N GLY A 10 -0.80 21.54 -2.83
CA GLY A 10 -1.22 20.96 -4.10
C GLY A 10 -2.68 20.50 -4.07
N ALA A 11 -3.13 19.89 -2.97
CA ALA A 11 -4.53 19.48 -2.80
C ALA A 11 -5.47 20.70 -2.77
N LEU A 12 -5.07 21.80 -2.12
CA LEU A 12 -5.82 23.06 -2.15
C LEU A 12 -5.92 23.65 -3.56
N ARG A 13 -4.86 23.59 -4.37
CA ARG A 13 -4.91 23.99 -5.79
C ARG A 13 -5.84 23.09 -6.59
N LEU A 14 -5.75 21.78 -6.39
CA LEU A 14 -6.59 20.82 -7.10
C LEU A 14 -8.08 20.95 -6.72
N LEU A 15 -8.40 21.39 -5.50
CA LEU A 15 -9.77 21.71 -5.10
C LEU A 15 -10.39 22.86 -5.90
N GLN A 16 -9.57 23.72 -6.51
CA GLN A 16 -10.02 24.81 -7.37
C GLN A 16 -10.25 24.36 -8.82
N ASP A 17 -9.93 23.11 -9.17
CA ASP A 17 -10.20 22.56 -10.50
C ASP A 17 -11.72 22.51 -10.75
N PRO A 18 -12.22 23.06 -11.86
CA PRO A 18 -13.64 23.00 -12.22
C PRO A 18 -14.22 21.58 -12.18
N LYS A 19 -13.43 20.56 -12.49
CA LYS A 19 -13.84 19.14 -12.46
C LYS A 19 -14.19 18.66 -11.04
N MET A 20 -13.65 19.28 -10.00
CA MET A 20 -13.97 18.90 -8.61
C MET A 20 -15.41 19.23 -8.23
N VAL A 21 -16.07 20.13 -8.95
CA VAL A 21 -17.48 20.50 -8.72
C VAL A 21 -18.41 19.29 -8.91
N GLU A 22 -18.05 18.35 -9.78
CA GLU A 22 -18.79 17.10 -10.06
C GLU A 22 -18.82 16.11 -8.88
N LEU A 23 -17.94 16.31 -7.90
CA LEU A 23 -17.96 15.60 -6.62
C LEU A 23 -18.90 16.34 -5.66
N ARG A 24 -19.90 15.63 -5.14
CA ARG A 24 -21.04 16.25 -4.44
C ARG A 24 -20.69 16.80 -3.05
N SER A 25 -19.76 16.16 -2.34
CA SER A 25 -19.42 16.53 -0.96
C SER A 25 -18.02 17.12 -0.87
N CYS A 26 -17.85 18.05 0.07
CA CYS A 26 -16.55 18.63 0.40
C CYS A 26 -15.55 17.55 0.81
N GLU A 27 -15.96 16.59 1.64
CA GLU A 27 -15.14 15.46 2.07
C GLU A 27 -14.68 14.59 0.89
N GLN A 28 -15.51 14.41 -0.14
CA GLN A 28 -15.11 13.70 -1.36
C GLN A 28 -14.01 14.46 -2.10
N ARG A 29 -14.22 15.76 -2.30
CA ARG A 29 -13.25 16.62 -2.98
C ARG A 29 -11.92 16.63 -2.26
N VAL A 30 -11.92 16.77 -0.93
CA VAL A 30 -10.72 16.73 -0.10
C VAL A 30 -10.04 15.36 -0.18
N ALA A 31 -10.78 14.26 -0.03
CA ALA A 31 -10.21 12.92 -0.05
C ALA A 31 -9.57 12.57 -1.41
N VAL A 32 -10.24 12.91 -2.51
CA VAL A 32 -9.71 12.72 -3.87
C VAL A 32 -8.49 13.60 -4.07
N SER A 33 -8.55 14.88 -3.69
CA SER A 33 -7.44 15.82 -3.90
C SER A 33 -6.19 15.40 -3.15
N VAL A 34 -6.32 15.00 -1.87
CA VAL A 34 -5.21 14.49 -1.07
C VAL A 34 -4.64 13.21 -1.70
N LEU A 35 -5.48 12.29 -2.16
CA LEU A 35 -5.02 11.03 -2.77
C LEU A 35 -4.26 11.28 -4.08
N VAL A 36 -4.82 12.09 -4.98
CA VAL A 36 -4.23 12.42 -6.29
C VAL A 36 -2.86 13.06 -6.10
N VAL A 37 -2.82 14.17 -5.36
CA VAL A 37 -1.61 14.97 -5.18
C VAL A 37 -0.54 14.20 -4.40
N SER A 38 -0.92 13.41 -3.40
CA SER A 38 0.04 12.56 -2.68
C SER A 38 0.77 11.63 -3.64
N ARG A 39 0.02 10.94 -4.52
CA ARG A 39 0.58 9.95 -5.45
C ARG A 39 1.40 10.60 -6.56
N GLU A 40 0.96 11.74 -7.08
CA GLU A 40 1.72 12.53 -8.04
C GLU A 40 3.03 13.04 -7.46
N SER A 41 3.02 13.41 -6.17
CA SER A 41 4.22 13.85 -5.45
C SER A 41 5.10 12.69 -4.96
N GLY A 42 4.87 11.46 -5.43
CA GLY A 42 5.66 10.29 -5.06
C GLY A 42 5.45 9.79 -3.63
N ILE A 43 4.41 10.26 -2.92
CA ILE A 43 4.04 9.73 -1.62
C ILE A 43 3.06 8.57 -1.82
N PRO A 44 3.47 7.32 -1.54
CA PRO A 44 2.57 6.19 -1.62
C PRO A 44 1.52 6.30 -0.50
N LEU A 45 0.28 6.52 -0.91
CA LEU A 45 -0.87 6.64 -0.01
C LEU A 45 -1.99 5.70 -0.48
N SER A 46 -2.42 4.82 0.42
CA SER A 46 -3.45 3.82 0.15
C SER A 46 -4.84 4.42 0.32
N THR A 47 -5.82 3.88 -0.40
CA THR A 47 -7.22 4.27 -0.23
C THR A 47 -7.71 3.99 1.19
N GLU A 48 -7.26 2.90 1.79
CA GLU A 48 -7.57 2.50 3.17
C GLU A 48 -7.01 3.50 4.18
N GLU A 49 -5.80 4.01 3.96
CA GLU A 49 -5.21 5.04 4.82
C GLU A 49 -6.01 6.34 4.77
N VAL A 50 -6.46 6.76 3.59
CA VAL A 50 -7.33 7.95 3.43
C VAL A 50 -8.68 7.74 4.12
N ILE A 51 -9.32 6.58 3.91
CA ILE A 51 -10.60 6.20 4.54
C ILE A 51 -10.49 6.27 6.06
N TYR A 52 -9.44 5.66 6.62
CA TYR A 52 -9.19 5.61 8.05
C TYR A 52 -8.99 7.00 8.65
N VAL A 53 -8.17 7.83 8.00
CA VAL A 53 -7.82 9.16 8.49
C VAL A 53 -8.98 10.14 8.40
N LEU A 54 -9.68 10.17 7.26
CA LEU A 54 -10.79 11.10 7.03
C LEU A 54 -12.12 10.59 7.62
N LYS A 55 -12.12 9.37 8.18
CA LYS A 55 -13.31 8.69 8.73
C LYS A 55 -14.48 8.64 7.75
N ILE A 56 -14.18 8.49 6.46
CA ILE A 56 -15.18 8.38 5.39
C ILE A 56 -15.48 6.92 5.07
N ASN A 57 -16.66 6.66 4.51
CA ASN A 57 -17.03 5.31 4.08
C ASN A 57 -16.21 4.88 2.84
N LYS A 58 -15.82 3.60 2.77
CA LYS A 58 -15.13 3.03 1.60
C LYS A 58 -15.92 3.21 0.30
N ALA A 59 -17.20 2.87 0.28
CA ALA A 59 -18.05 3.01 -0.92
C ALA A 59 -18.23 4.48 -1.33
N PHE A 60 -18.05 5.40 -0.39
CA PHE A 60 -18.10 6.83 -0.64
C PHE A 60 -16.85 7.31 -1.39
N LEU A 61 -15.65 6.95 -0.92
CA LEU A 61 -14.40 7.27 -1.62
C LEU A 61 -14.31 6.62 -2.99
N LEU A 62 -14.68 5.34 -3.10
CA LEU A 62 -14.63 4.62 -4.38
C LEU A 62 -15.56 5.24 -5.45
N ARG A 63 -16.76 5.67 -5.06
CA ARG A 63 -17.67 6.40 -5.97
C ARG A 63 -17.09 7.74 -6.39
N ALA A 64 -16.44 8.47 -5.49
CA ALA A 64 -15.79 9.73 -5.81
C ALA A 64 -14.62 9.54 -6.79
N LEU A 65 -13.78 8.52 -6.59
CA LEU A 65 -12.68 8.20 -7.50
C LEU A 65 -13.18 7.76 -8.88
N TRP A 66 -14.28 6.99 -8.95
CA TRP A 66 -14.90 6.61 -10.21
C TRP A 66 -15.45 7.82 -10.97
N LYS A 67 -16.12 8.75 -10.27
CA LYS A 67 -16.58 10.01 -10.87
C LYS A 67 -15.43 10.88 -11.35
N TRP A 68 -14.38 11.02 -10.55
CA TRP A 68 -13.15 11.74 -10.93
C TRP A 68 -12.58 11.21 -12.25
N LYS A 69 -12.50 9.87 -12.39
CA LYS A 69 -12.07 9.23 -13.63
C LYS A 69 -13.00 9.54 -14.81
N LYS A 70 -14.32 9.57 -14.59
CA LYS A 70 -15.31 9.89 -15.63
C LYS A 70 -15.19 11.31 -16.18
N VAL A 71 -14.83 12.27 -15.34
CA VAL A 71 -14.67 13.69 -15.74
C VAL A 71 -13.30 13.99 -16.33
N GLY A 72 -12.54 12.95 -16.71
CA GLY A 72 -11.20 13.06 -17.27
C GLY A 72 -10.14 13.42 -16.24
N GLY A 73 -10.38 13.13 -14.96
CA GLY A 73 -9.37 13.13 -13.93
C GLY A 73 -8.56 11.84 -13.94
N SER A 74 -7.30 11.90 -13.52
CA SER A 74 -6.44 10.72 -13.36
C SER A 74 -5.76 10.76 -12.01
N PHE A 75 -5.14 9.64 -11.64
CA PHE A 75 -4.20 9.57 -10.54
C PHE A 75 -3.19 8.47 -10.84
N LYS A 76 -1.96 8.64 -10.36
CA LYS A 76 -0.90 7.63 -10.53
C LYS A 76 -1.27 6.32 -9.83
N GLU A 77 -1.17 5.20 -10.55
CA GLU A 77 -1.20 3.88 -9.93
C GLU A 77 0.14 3.60 -9.25
N LEU A 78 0.10 3.10 -8.02
CA LEU A 78 1.30 2.87 -7.23
C LEU A 78 1.91 1.50 -7.55
N SER A 79 3.16 1.53 -7.98
CA SER A 79 4.00 0.35 -8.13
C SER A 79 4.59 -0.06 -6.77
N ASP A 80 5.10 -1.28 -6.69
CA ASP A 80 5.91 -1.78 -5.57
C ASP A 80 7.13 -0.88 -5.33
N MET A 81 7.72 -0.32 -6.39
CA MET A 81 8.85 0.62 -6.28
C MET A 81 8.49 1.91 -5.56
N ASP A 82 7.25 2.39 -5.71
CA ASP A 82 6.77 3.58 -4.99
C ASP A 82 6.60 3.27 -3.49
N TRP A 83 6.23 2.04 -3.13
CA TRP A 83 5.98 1.61 -1.75
C TRP A 83 7.27 1.29 -0.96
N ILE A 84 8.30 0.78 -1.62
CA ILE A 84 9.53 0.26 -0.96
C ILE A 84 10.16 1.27 -0.01
N PRO A 85 10.46 2.54 -0.39
CA PRO A 85 11.16 3.46 0.50
C PRO A 85 10.39 3.72 1.81
N GLN A 86 9.07 3.96 1.70
CA GLN A 86 8.24 4.22 2.86
C GLN A 86 8.12 2.99 3.77
N ILE A 87 7.99 1.79 3.19
CA ILE A 87 7.91 0.56 3.97
C ILE A 87 9.25 0.24 4.64
N ASN A 88 10.37 0.42 3.93
CA ASN A 88 11.73 0.25 4.46
C ASN A 88 11.95 1.15 5.69
N GLN A 89 11.56 2.42 5.57
CA GLN A 89 11.59 3.37 6.68
C GLN A 89 10.68 2.95 7.83
N ARG A 90 9.45 2.48 7.57
CA ARG A 90 8.52 1.99 8.61
C ARG A 90 9.08 0.79 9.35
N PHE A 91 9.78 -0.12 8.67
CA PHE A 91 10.48 -1.23 9.32
C PHE A 91 11.73 -0.80 10.10
N GLY A 92 12.18 0.45 9.96
CA GLY A 92 13.40 0.95 10.58
C GLY A 92 14.66 0.33 9.97
N LEU A 93 14.61 -0.03 8.68
CA LEU A 93 15.72 -0.64 7.96
C LEU A 93 16.65 0.43 7.37
N PRO A 94 17.94 0.13 7.20
CA PRO A 94 18.87 1.04 6.55
C PRO A 94 18.52 1.23 5.06
N PRO A 95 18.93 2.35 4.44
CA PRO A 95 18.70 2.60 3.00
C PRO A 95 19.33 1.54 2.07
N THR A 96 20.37 0.84 2.52
CA THR A 96 21.00 -0.27 1.78
C THR A 96 20.02 -1.41 1.50
N CYS A 97 19.07 -1.66 2.40
CA CYS A 97 18.01 -2.64 2.20
C CYS A 97 17.06 -2.27 1.05
N GLU A 98 16.93 -1.00 0.67
CA GLU A 98 16.01 -0.64 -0.43
C GLU A 98 16.45 -1.22 -1.77
N ARG A 99 17.75 -1.20 -2.06
CA ARG A 99 18.28 -1.75 -3.32
C ARG A 99 17.95 -3.23 -3.42
N ARG A 100 18.22 -3.96 -2.35
CA ARG A 100 17.96 -5.39 -2.29
C ARG A 100 16.47 -5.72 -2.30
N ALA A 101 15.65 -4.94 -1.60
CA ALA A 101 14.19 -5.06 -1.66
C ALA A 101 13.65 -4.87 -3.09
N ARG A 102 14.23 -3.97 -3.90
CA ARG A 102 13.84 -3.81 -5.31
C ARG A 102 14.15 -5.06 -6.14
N GLU A 103 15.32 -5.68 -5.94
CA GLU A 103 15.70 -6.93 -6.61
C GLU A 103 14.75 -8.08 -6.24
N ILE A 104 14.48 -8.26 -4.94
CA ILE A 104 13.53 -9.27 -4.44
C ILE A 104 12.13 -9.02 -5.02
N SER A 105 11.69 -7.76 -5.08
CA SER A 105 10.38 -7.41 -5.65
C SER A 105 10.29 -7.79 -7.13
N SER A 106 11.38 -7.62 -7.90
CA SER A 106 11.46 -8.05 -9.29
C SER A 106 11.35 -9.57 -9.42
N MET A 107 12.01 -10.33 -8.55
CA MET A 107 11.90 -11.80 -8.53
C MET A 107 10.49 -12.25 -8.17
N LEU A 108 9.87 -11.62 -7.15
CA LEU A 108 8.51 -11.95 -6.72
C LEU A 108 7.45 -11.67 -7.79
N ARG A 109 7.68 -10.70 -8.70
CA ARG A 109 6.80 -10.47 -9.86
C ARG A 109 6.71 -11.69 -10.79
N GLN A 110 7.79 -12.48 -10.87
CA GLN A 110 7.87 -13.62 -11.78
C GLN A 110 7.20 -14.88 -11.21
N VAL A 111 7.09 -14.99 -9.87
CA VAL A 111 6.69 -16.22 -9.18
C VAL A 111 5.20 -16.23 -8.79
N GLY A 112 4.52 -15.08 -8.76
CA GLY A 112 3.08 -15.06 -8.52
C GLY A 112 2.45 -13.67 -8.38
N TYR A 113 1.12 -13.62 -8.35
CA TYR A 113 0.37 -12.37 -8.23
C TYR A 113 0.27 -11.92 -6.76
N LEU A 114 1.20 -11.06 -6.36
CA LEU A 114 1.05 -10.19 -5.18
C LEU A 114 0.66 -8.79 -5.63
N ASP A 115 -0.27 -8.14 -4.91
CA ASP A 115 -0.51 -6.71 -5.13
C ASP A 115 0.76 -5.90 -4.82
N PRO A 116 0.94 -4.72 -5.45
CA PRO A 116 2.19 -3.96 -5.36
C PRO A 116 2.62 -3.64 -3.93
N LYS A 117 1.68 -3.28 -3.04
CA LYS A 117 1.98 -2.94 -1.64
C LYS A 117 2.44 -4.18 -0.88
N ARG A 118 1.76 -5.32 -1.02
CA ARG A 118 2.16 -6.58 -0.38
C ARG A 118 3.50 -7.09 -0.88
N ARG A 119 3.78 -6.93 -2.18
CA ARG A 119 5.07 -7.30 -2.76
C ARG A 119 6.20 -6.46 -2.18
N ALA A 120 6.02 -5.15 -2.11
CA ALA A 120 6.97 -4.25 -1.46
C ALA A 120 7.19 -4.61 0.02
N LEU A 121 6.10 -4.96 0.72
CA LEU A 121 6.13 -5.36 2.13
C LEU A 121 6.91 -6.65 2.38
N ALA A 122 6.67 -7.69 1.58
CA ALA A 122 7.45 -8.93 1.63
C ALA A 122 8.92 -8.68 1.27
N SER A 123 9.18 -7.87 0.25
CA SER A 123 10.53 -7.60 -0.23
C SER A 123 11.37 -6.85 0.79
N CYS A 124 10.82 -5.83 1.45
CA CYS A 124 11.52 -5.10 2.51
C CYS A 124 11.76 -6.00 3.73
N TYR A 125 10.78 -6.86 4.09
CA TYR A 125 10.94 -7.80 5.18
C TYR A 125 12.08 -8.79 4.92
N LEU A 126 12.10 -9.44 3.75
CA LEU A 126 13.14 -10.38 3.37
C LEU A 126 14.51 -9.70 3.27
N SER A 127 14.56 -8.50 2.69
CA SER A 127 15.80 -7.73 2.60
C SER A 127 16.38 -7.39 3.97
N GLY A 128 15.55 -7.09 4.97
CA GLY A 128 16.03 -6.85 6.34
C GLY A 128 16.66 -8.10 6.94
N LEU A 129 15.99 -9.25 6.79
CA LEU A 129 16.50 -10.54 7.26
C LEU A 129 17.83 -10.92 6.59
N GLU A 130 17.96 -10.74 5.27
CA GLU A 130 19.22 -11.00 4.55
C GLU A 130 20.38 -10.12 5.04
N HIS A 131 20.09 -8.89 5.47
CA HIS A 131 21.08 -7.96 6.03
C HIS A 131 21.32 -8.15 7.54
N GLY A 132 20.71 -9.16 8.17
CA GLY A 132 20.81 -9.40 9.61
C GLY A 132 20.10 -8.36 10.48
N VAL A 133 19.24 -7.50 9.89
CA VAL A 133 18.48 -6.48 10.61
C VAL A 133 17.04 -6.96 10.82
N SER A 134 16.62 -7.08 12.07
CA SER A 134 15.24 -7.48 12.39
C SER A 134 14.25 -6.37 12.00
N PRO A 135 13.34 -6.58 11.02
CA PRO A 135 12.37 -5.55 10.63
C PRO A 135 11.39 -5.27 11.77
N LYS A 136 11.13 -3.99 12.08
CA LYS A 136 10.18 -3.59 13.14
C LYS A 136 8.72 -3.79 12.71
N VAL A 137 8.25 -5.04 12.74
CA VAL A 137 6.89 -5.42 12.32
C VAL A 137 5.79 -4.77 13.18
N SER A 138 6.09 -4.38 14.42
CA SER A 138 5.17 -3.66 15.31
C SER A 138 4.75 -2.29 14.79
N ALA A 139 5.55 -1.66 13.93
CA ALA A 139 5.26 -0.36 13.32
C ALA A 139 4.24 -0.45 12.16
N LEU A 140 3.90 -1.66 11.70
CA LEU A 140 2.90 -1.86 10.66
C LEU A 140 1.47 -1.82 11.22
N GLN A 141 0.52 -1.46 10.35
CA GLN A 141 -0.89 -1.64 10.65
C GLN A 141 -1.22 -3.12 10.92
N LYS A 142 -2.22 -3.38 11.76
CA LYS A 142 -2.61 -4.75 12.15
C LYS A 142 -2.84 -5.68 10.95
N ALA A 143 -3.48 -5.18 9.89
CA ALA A 143 -3.76 -5.95 8.68
C ALA A 143 -2.47 -6.36 7.94
N ASP A 144 -1.57 -5.40 7.72
CA ASP A 144 -0.28 -5.62 7.03
C ASP A 144 0.59 -6.59 7.82
N ARG A 145 0.65 -6.42 9.15
CA ARG A 145 1.36 -7.34 10.07
C ARG A 145 0.81 -8.76 10.03
N LEU A 146 -0.50 -8.94 10.11
CA LEU A 146 -1.13 -10.27 10.07
C LEU A 146 -0.89 -10.96 8.73
N TRP A 147 -0.93 -10.20 7.63
CA TRP A 147 -0.61 -10.73 6.32
C TRP A 147 0.86 -11.17 6.25
N LEU A 148 1.79 -10.36 6.75
CA LEU A 148 3.22 -10.68 6.74
C LEU A 148 3.55 -11.94 7.54
N PHE A 149 2.95 -12.11 8.74
CA PHE A 149 3.13 -13.32 9.52
C PHE A 149 2.67 -14.57 8.77
N ARG A 150 1.51 -14.50 8.11
CA ARG A 150 1.01 -15.61 7.27
C ARG A 150 1.92 -15.90 6.09
N PHE A 151 2.45 -14.85 5.45
CA PHE A 151 3.39 -14.96 4.35
C PHE A 151 4.69 -15.64 4.80
N ALA A 152 5.21 -15.28 5.97
CA ALA A 152 6.40 -15.89 6.59
C ALA A 152 6.14 -17.30 7.19
N GLY A 153 4.94 -17.87 7.02
CA GLY A 153 4.61 -19.22 7.49
C GLY A 153 4.09 -19.32 8.93
N PHE A 154 4.03 -18.21 9.67
CA PHE A 154 3.47 -18.19 11.02
C PHE A 154 1.94 -18.28 10.98
N GLY A 155 1.35 -19.14 11.81
CA GLY A 155 -0.10 -19.30 11.91
C GLY A 155 -0.72 -20.33 10.96
N ARG A 156 0.09 -21.14 10.24
CA ARG A 156 -0.38 -22.41 9.68
C ARG A 156 -0.18 -23.53 10.69
N ARG A 157 -1.21 -23.84 11.48
CA ARG A 157 -1.38 -25.16 12.12
C ARG A 157 -2.43 -25.96 11.36
N SER A 158 -1.97 -27.08 10.80
CA SER A 158 -2.72 -28.28 10.41
C SER A 158 -3.98 -28.13 9.55
N LYS A 159 -3.81 -28.19 8.23
CA LYS A 159 -4.53 -29.23 7.49
C LYS A 159 -3.55 -30.39 7.31
N ARG A 160 -3.64 -31.41 8.19
CA ARG A 160 -3.19 -32.76 7.86
C ARG A 160 -3.65 -33.04 6.43
N SER A 161 -2.70 -33.15 5.52
CA SER A 161 -2.91 -33.68 4.19
C SER A 161 -3.44 -35.11 4.35
N LYS A 162 -4.76 -35.30 4.26
CA LYS A 162 -5.40 -36.61 4.08
C LYS A 162 -5.09 -37.15 2.68
N VAL A 163 -3.80 -37.27 2.33
CA VAL A 163 -3.36 -37.78 1.01
C VAL A 163 -2.35 -38.92 1.13
N GLN A 164 -1.94 -39.34 2.34
CA GLN A 164 -1.02 -40.48 2.53
C GLN A 164 -1.60 -41.61 3.40
N GLN A 165 -2.82 -42.06 3.12
CA GLN A 165 -3.35 -43.32 3.69
C GLN A 165 -4.08 -44.21 2.67
N ARG A 166 -3.85 -44.02 1.37
CA ARG A 166 -4.36 -44.93 0.32
C ARG A 166 -3.26 -45.54 -0.56
N ALA A 167 -2.04 -45.65 -0.04
CA ALA A 167 -0.93 -46.28 -0.76
C ALA A 167 -0.26 -47.43 0.02
N LEU A 168 -0.93 -47.99 1.03
CA LEU A 168 -0.50 -49.21 1.74
C LEU A 168 -1.73 -49.98 2.25
N THR A 169 -2.51 -50.54 1.33
CA THR A 169 -3.30 -51.78 1.50
C THR A 169 -3.45 -52.40 0.13
#